data_AF-A0AAV5SCJ4-F1
#
_entry.id   AF-A0AAV5SCJ4-F1
#
_cell.length_a   1.000
_cell.length_b   1.000
_cell.length_c   1.000
_cell.angle_alpha   90.00
_cell.angle_beta   90.00
_cell.angle_gamma   90.00
#
_symmetry.space_group_name_H-M   'P 1'
#
loop_
_entity.id
_entity.type
_entity.pdbx_description
1 polymer ?
#
loop_
_entity_poly.entity_id
_entity_poly.type
_entity_poly.pdbx_seq_one_letter_code
_entity_poly.pdbx_strand_id
1 'polypeptide(L)'
;SLDLFHRVMMRPLLFLLVVSSSISAENPIDMGSLFSAGLSPCTSPCLSDLIHATRELLYFKDTVTHFHSLCSTYENASLCVAEAEVSCGKTSSFALNAHPVTTMCNRKSDTLAPLIPCVEKNVDGLLNVCDSSCLFTSSLSEVSRRESVQRMAENGGDNRLALVTELASLCPSASCMVSCLSKSLNAACPPSGDDIIGALLRPFHVYAEMLESDEEMKNIVFKIAPPTCYPFLLEDGLEKMQAGDYAKNSKTEETSDEMLSGHRSIDEDEELHDLPSAEETHQSISTLLSASGIPQCSSSCLSDLLIAAGKIFNFNNTIDNFEQLCSTYDNASVCVATQEIQCIHEASFSVGVSGLEEICKTKQEQFSRHIPCLRPHIDSLLSSCDSSCSLTSSVSSLVSSDSLEQTPNTDDRATLYQELAPVCPAMGCMVSCLARSLNRECSPAGTEIAEALLRPFVKASELLIDMGPESFNAIRSVLPSPCHIFVSLTDLADIMSGVESRRWASRSEAAALADQERKGRELEEVIVLGAMQETQAHETLADQAVLHDLEMQQVQQAEEDHQQQSQDDHEEHQEEDHDEMSGANWGRPGQVIRPNRMEMFEV
;
A
#
# COMPACT_ATOMS: atom_id res chain seq x y z
N SER A 1 -12.39 -12.87 14.80
CA SER A 1 -13.20 -11.67 14.53
C SER A 1 -13.46 -11.45 13.03
N LEU A 2 -12.47 -11.62 12.14
CA LEU A 2 -12.61 -11.38 10.68
C LEU A 2 -13.68 -12.22 9.94
N ASP A 3 -13.82 -13.52 10.25
CA ASP A 3 -14.84 -14.40 9.61
C ASP A 3 -16.28 -14.02 10.04
N LEU A 4 -16.43 -13.40 11.23
CA LEU A 4 -17.72 -12.84 11.66
C LEU A 4 -18.04 -11.55 10.88
N PHE A 5 -17.07 -10.66 10.73
CA PHE A 5 -17.17 -9.42 9.96
C PHE A 5 -17.61 -9.66 8.49
N HIS A 6 -17.00 -10.61 7.79
CA HIS A 6 -17.37 -10.95 6.41
C HIS A 6 -18.79 -11.51 6.26
N ARG A 7 -19.35 -12.13 7.30
CA ARG A 7 -20.69 -12.75 7.29
C ARG A 7 -21.82 -11.74 7.54
N VAL A 8 -21.49 -10.59 8.13
CA VAL A 8 -22.42 -9.74 8.89
C VAL A 8 -22.69 -8.43 8.15
N MET A 9 -21.69 -7.74 7.61
CA MET A 9 -21.85 -6.33 7.22
C MET A 9 -22.53 -6.05 5.86
N MET A 10 -22.49 -6.97 4.89
CA MET A 10 -22.71 -6.63 3.47
C MET A 10 -24.09 -6.89 2.90
N ARG A 11 -24.80 -7.83 3.49
CA ARG A 11 -26.10 -8.30 3.04
C ARG A 11 -27.30 -7.48 3.56
N PRO A 12 -27.26 -6.76 4.70
CA PRO A 12 -28.39 -5.94 5.16
C PRO A 12 -28.55 -4.70 4.29
N LEU A 13 -27.44 -4.07 3.90
CA LEU A 13 -27.41 -2.91 3.00
C LEU A 13 -28.03 -3.28 1.65
N LEU A 14 -27.71 -4.48 1.15
CA LEU A 14 -28.33 -5.11 -0.02
C LEU A 14 -29.82 -5.46 0.14
N PHE A 15 -30.30 -5.68 1.36
CA PHE A 15 -31.72 -5.88 1.67
C PHE A 15 -32.49 -4.57 1.93
N LEU A 16 -31.84 -3.50 2.42
CA LEU A 16 -32.42 -2.16 2.43
C LEU A 16 -32.54 -1.57 1.02
N LEU A 17 -31.70 -2.05 0.10
CA LEU A 17 -31.81 -1.75 -1.32
C LEU A 17 -33.15 -2.15 -1.95
N VAL A 18 -33.97 -2.93 -1.26
CA VAL A 18 -35.23 -3.52 -1.75
C VAL A 18 -36.42 -2.57 -1.69
N VAL A 19 -36.37 -1.47 -0.95
CA VAL A 19 -37.53 -0.58 -0.77
C VAL A 19 -37.42 0.70 -1.57
N SER A 20 -36.55 0.75 -2.59
CA SER A 20 -36.47 1.96 -3.37
C SER A 20 -36.14 1.88 -4.86
N SER A 21 -37.11 1.71 -5.81
CA SER A 21 -36.91 2.26 -7.17
C SER A 21 -38.11 2.69 -8.07
N SER A 22 -38.19 3.97 -8.45
CA SER A 22 -39.21 4.43 -9.41
C SER A 22 -38.64 4.70 -10.79
N ILE A 23 -39.23 4.02 -11.77
CA ILE A 23 -39.52 4.42 -13.16
C ILE A 23 -38.37 4.94 -14.04
N SER A 24 -38.23 4.23 -15.17
CA SER A 24 -37.68 4.67 -16.47
C SER A 24 -36.18 4.96 -16.53
N ALA A 25 -35.35 4.01 -16.14
CA ALA A 25 -34.04 3.90 -16.78
C ALA A 25 -34.20 3.04 -18.03
N GLU A 26 -33.74 3.55 -19.18
CA GLU A 26 -33.49 2.77 -20.42
C GLU A 26 -32.54 1.57 -20.19
N ASN A 27 -32.03 1.43 -18.97
CA ASN A 27 -31.06 0.44 -18.55
C ASN A 27 -31.54 -0.18 -17.22
N PRO A 28 -31.87 -1.48 -17.16
CA PRO A 28 -32.29 -2.14 -15.93
C PRO A 28 -31.19 -2.10 -14.86
N ILE A 29 -31.59 -2.10 -13.57
CA ILE A 29 -30.68 -2.32 -12.45
C ILE A 29 -30.30 -3.80 -12.45
N ASP A 30 -29.01 -4.10 -12.48
CA ASP A 30 -28.53 -5.48 -12.42
C ASP A 30 -28.44 -5.95 -10.96
N MET A 31 -29.61 -6.24 -10.38
CA MET A 31 -29.69 -6.80 -9.03
C MET A 31 -29.02 -8.18 -8.94
N GLY A 32 -28.95 -8.92 -10.05
CA GLY A 32 -28.26 -10.21 -10.09
C GLY A 32 -26.78 -10.05 -9.72
N SER A 33 -26.12 -9.05 -10.31
CA SER A 33 -24.73 -8.73 -9.98
C SER A 33 -24.55 -8.27 -8.53
N LEU A 34 -25.37 -7.33 -8.05
CA LEU A 34 -25.25 -6.83 -6.67
C LEU A 34 -25.42 -7.95 -5.63
N PHE A 35 -26.44 -8.80 -5.80
CA PHE A 35 -26.65 -9.92 -4.87
C PHE A 35 -25.54 -10.95 -4.99
N SER A 36 -25.13 -11.33 -6.20
CA SER A 36 -24.07 -12.33 -6.41
C SER A 36 -22.72 -11.85 -5.86
N ALA A 37 -22.45 -10.55 -5.88
CA ALA A 37 -21.24 -9.96 -5.29
C ALA A 37 -21.15 -10.11 -3.75
N GLY A 38 -22.26 -10.42 -3.07
CA GLY A 38 -22.30 -10.65 -1.62
C GLY A 38 -22.63 -12.09 -1.18
N LEU A 39 -22.89 -12.97 -2.14
CA LEU A 39 -23.39 -14.33 -1.92
C LEU A 39 -22.39 -15.37 -2.38
N SER A 40 -22.25 -16.45 -1.62
CA SER A 40 -21.41 -17.56 -2.06
C SER A 40 -22.01 -18.23 -3.30
N PRO A 41 -21.17 -18.79 -4.21
CA PRO A 41 -21.65 -19.55 -5.36
C PRO A 41 -22.60 -20.69 -4.98
N CYS A 42 -22.41 -21.28 -3.80
CA CYS A 42 -23.26 -22.37 -3.33
C CYS A 42 -24.69 -21.90 -3.00
N THR A 43 -24.84 -20.72 -2.39
CA THR A 43 -26.15 -20.18 -1.98
C THR A 43 -26.87 -19.41 -3.08
N SER A 44 -26.15 -18.97 -4.11
CA SER A 44 -26.69 -18.15 -5.20
C SER A 44 -27.91 -18.79 -5.90
N PRO A 45 -27.91 -20.10 -6.25
CA PRO A 45 -29.08 -20.75 -6.86
C PRO A 45 -30.33 -20.72 -5.98
N CYS A 46 -30.18 -20.83 -4.67
CA CYS A 46 -31.30 -20.76 -3.72
C CYS A 46 -31.96 -19.38 -3.66
N LEU A 47 -31.24 -18.34 -4.10
CA LEU A 47 -31.67 -16.95 -3.96
C LEU A 47 -32.17 -16.35 -5.27
N SER A 48 -32.07 -17.06 -6.40
CA SER A 48 -32.50 -16.58 -7.72
C SER A 48 -33.94 -16.06 -7.73
N ASP A 49 -34.89 -16.86 -7.21
CA ASP A 49 -36.31 -16.46 -7.20
C ASP A 49 -36.57 -15.30 -6.23
N LEU A 50 -35.84 -15.27 -5.11
CA LEU A 50 -35.93 -14.18 -4.14
C LEU A 50 -35.38 -12.87 -4.72
N ILE A 51 -34.27 -12.94 -5.46
CA ILE A 51 -33.67 -11.80 -6.18
C ILE A 51 -34.64 -11.29 -7.25
N HIS A 52 -35.29 -12.20 -7.98
CA HIS A 52 -36.31 -11.83 -8.95
C HIS A 52 -37.51 -11.14 -8.28
N ALA A 53 -38.06 -11.70 -7.21
CA ALA A 53 -39.20 -11.09 -6.49
C ALA A 53 -38.82 -9.72 -5.88
N THR A 54 -37.58 -9.60 -5.40
CA THR A 54 -36.99 -8.35 -4.93
C THR A 54 -36.89 -7.30 -6.03
N ARG A 55 -36.47 -7.70 -7.24
CA ARG A 55 -36.40 -6.83 -8.40
C ARG A 55 -37.78 -6.31 -8.82
N GLU A 56 -38.83 -7.12 -8.69
CA GLU A 56 -40.19 -6.68 -9.02
C GLU A 56 -40.72 -5.67 -7.99
N LEU A 57 -40.46 -5.89 -6.70
CA LEU A 57 -40.76 -4.91 -5.64
C LEU A 57 -40.08 -3.58 -5.87
N LEU A 58 -38.85 -3.63 -6.39
CA LEU A 58 -38.07 -2.46 -6.70
C LEU A 58 -38.81 -1.54 -7.65
N TYR A 59 -39.53 -2.01 -8.69
CA TYR A 59 -40.18 -1.15 -9.69
C TYR A 59 -41.40 -0.34 -9.21
N PHE A 60 -41.76 -0.40 -7.92
CA PHE A 60 -42.81 0.42 -7.26
C PHE A 60 -44.18 0.42 -7.94
N LYS A 61 -44.55 -0.71 -8.52
CA LYS A 61 -45.86 -0.91 -9.08
C LYS A 61 -46.46 -2.12 -8.40
N ASP A 62 -47.69 -2.02 -7.90
CA ASP A 62 -48.37 -3.13 -7.24
C ASP A 62 -47.55 -3.68 -6.05
N THR A 63 -46.87 -2.79 -5.30
CA THR A 63 -45.87 -3.10 -4.25
C THR A 63 -46.35 -4.20 -3.29
N VAL A 64 -47.61 -4.16 -2.85
CA VAL A 64 -48.15 -5.16 -1.91
C VAL A 64 -48.35 -6.53 -2.56
N THR A 65 -48.75 -6.58 -3.83
CA THR A 65 -48.84 -7.84 -4.59
C THR A 65 -47.46 -8.49 -4.70
N HIS A 66 -46.43 -7.71 -5.03
CA HIS A 66 -45.06 -8.21 -5.10
C HIS A 66 -44.50 -8.55 -3.71
N PHE A 67 -44.96 -7.89 -2.66
CA PHE A 67 -44.60 -8.22 -1.29
C PHE A 67 -45.05 -9.65 -0.90
N HIS A 68 -46.26 -10.05 -1.28
CA HIS A 68 -46.71 -11.44 -1.10
C HIS A 68 -45.83 -12.45 -1.87
N SER A 69 -45.42 -12.13 -3.10
CA SER A 69 -44.49 -12.95 -3.87
C SER A 69 -43.11 -13.03 -3.21
N LEU A 70 -42.64 -11.94 -2.62
CA LEU A 70 -41.39 -11.91 -1.87
C LEU A 70 -41.46 -12.87 -0.67
N CYS A 71 -42.56 -12.87 0.09
CA CYS A 71 -42.70 -13.77 1.22
C CYS A 71 -42.71 -15.25 0.84
N SER A 72 -43.40 -15.61 -0.24
CA SER A 72 -43.42 -16.99 -0.76
C SER A 72 -42.04 -17.44 -1.26
N THR A 73 -41.36 -16.60 -2.04
CA THR A 73 -40.00 -16.91 -2.53
C THR A 73 -38.96 -16.93 -1.41
N TYR A 74 -39.16 -16.12 -0.37
CA TYR A 74 -38.32 -16.12 0.82
C TYR A 74 -38.39 -17.42 1.62
N GLU A 75 -39.58 -17.98 1.80
CA GLU A 75 -39.76 -19.26 2.49
C GLU A 75 -39.04 -20.39 1.73
N ASN A 76 -39.20 -20.43 0.41
CA ASN A 76 -38.50 -21.39 -0.45
C ASN A 76 -36.98 -21.21 -0.42
N ALA A 77 -36.49 -19.97 -0.51
CA ALA A 77 -35.07 -19.67 -0.41
C ALA A 77 -34.49 -20.08 0.94
N SER A 78 -35.23 -19.87 2.04
CA SER A 78 -34.81 -20.24 3.38
C SER A 78 -34.67 -21.75 3.56
N LEU A 79 -35.61 -22.52 3.03
CA LEU A 79 -35.53 -23.99 3.02
C LEU A 79 -34.33 -24.46 2.18
N CYS A 80 -34.15 -23.91 0.98
CA CYS A 80 -33.03 -24.24 0.10
C CYS A 80 -31.68 -23.91 0.75
N VAL A 81 -31.53 -22.75 1.38
CA VAL A 81 -30.28 -22.37 2.07
C VAL A 81 -30.03 -23.28 3.28
N ALA A 82 -31.06 -23.63 4.06
CA ALA A 82 -30.91 -24.55 5.19
C ALA A 82 -30.45 -25.95 4.73
N GLU A 83 -30.91 -26.43 3.58
CA GLU A 83 -30.42 -27.68 2.98
C GLU A 83 -28.97 -27.54 2.46
N ALA A 84 -28.65 -26.41 1.82
CA ALA A 84 -27.32 -26.12 1.30
C ALA A 84 -26.26 -25.90 2.40
N GLU A 85 -26.64 -25.45 3.60
CA GLU A 85 -25.73 -25.30 4.74
C GLU A 85 -25.05 -26.61 5.15
N VAL A 86 -25.74 -27.74 4.95
CA VAL A 86 -25.21 -29.06 5.27
C VAL A 86 -24.05 -29.43 4.33
N SER A 87 -24.13 -29.02 3.06
CA SER A 87 -23.13 -29.33 2.03
C SER A 87 -22.04 -28.25 1.90
N CYS A 88 -22.34 -26.99 2.23
CA CYS A 88 -21.46 -25.84 2.00
C CYS A 88 -20.85 -25.23 3.26
N GLY A 89 -21.07 -25.86 4.42
CA GLY A 89 -20.62 -25.35 5.71
C GLY A 89 -21.56 -24.28 6.28
N LYS A 90 -21.40 -23.97 7.57
CA LYS A 90 -22.32 -23.08 8.31
C LYS A 90 -22.43 -21.70 7.63
N THR A 91 -23.60 -21.37 7.08
CA THR A 91 -23.91 -20.03 6.53
C THR A 91 -24.81 -19.22 7.47
N SER A 92 -24.41 -19.05 8.73
CA SER A 92 -25.12 -18.23 9.73
C SER A 92 -25.47 -16.82 9.24
N SER A 93 -24.80 -16.35 8.20
CA SER A 93 -25.07 -15.09 7.51
C SER A 93 -26.43 -15.03 6.82
N PHE A 94 -27.00 -16.11 6.27
CA PHE A 94 -28.30 -15.98 5.58
C PHE A 94 -29.42 -15.60 6.55
N ALA A 95 -29.55 -16.32 7.68
CA ALA A 95 -30.61 -16.10 8.66
C ALA A 95 -30.59 -14.67 9.27
N LEU A 96 -29.41 -14.11 9.52
CA LEU A 96 -29.23 -12.74 9.99
C LEU A 96 -29.75 -11.71 8.98
N ASN A 97 -29.46 -11.91 7.70
CA ASN A 97 -29.81 -10.96 6.63
C ASN A 97 -31.24 -11.09 6.13
N ALA A 98 -31.77 -12.30 6.23
CA ALA A 98 -33.14 -12.66 5.97
C ALA A 98 -34.13 -12.21 7.07
N HIS A 99 -33.63 -11.70 8.19
CA HIS A 99 -34.45 -11.39 9.36
C HIS A 99 -35.57 -10.35 9.11
N PRO A 100 -35.43 -9.31 8.28
CA PRO A 100 -36.52 -8.39 7.92
C PRO A 100 -37.64 -9.10 7.20
N VAL A 101 -37.28 -9.86 6.16
CA VAL A 101 -38.25 -10.57 5.35
C VAL A 101 -38.95 -11.59 6.22
N THR A 102 -38.22 -12.30 7.08
CA THR A 102 -38.81 -13.16 8.12
C THR A 102 -39.77 -12.39 9.02
N THR A 103 -39.40 -11.20 9.50
CA THR A 103 -40.21 -10.43 10.44
C THR A 103 -41.48 -9.90 9.78
N MET A 104 -41.36 -9.37 8.56
CA MET A 104 -42.47 -8.86 7.79
C MET A 104 -43.40 -9.99 7.31
N CYS A 105 -42.85 -11.14 6.91
CA CYS A 105 -43.62 -12.28 6.42
C CYS A 105 -44.22 -13.16 7.54
N ASN A 106 -43.52 -13.35 8.67
CA ASN A 106 -43.94 -14.30 9.72
C ASN A 106 -44.54 -13.63 10.98
N ARG A 107 -44.14 -12.39 11.33
CA ARG A 107 -44.37 -11.86 12.69
C ARG A 107 -45.33 -10.68 12.79
N LYS A 108 -45.71 -10.04 11.68
CA LYS A 108 -46.55 -8.83 11.73
C LYS A 108 -47.77 -8.82 10.81
N SER A 109 -48.22 -9.96 10.27
CA SER A 109 -49.51 -10.03 9.55
C SER A 109 -50.62 -9.34 10.34
N ASP A 110 -50.75 -9.57 11.65
CA ASP A 110 -51.86 -9.02 12.43
C ASP A 110 -51.72 -7.54 12.79
N THR A 111 -50.49 -7.01 12.90
CA THR A 111 -50.23 -5.59 13.20
C THR A 111 -50.15 -4.73 11.94
N LEU A 112 -49.69 -5.29 10.82
CA LEU A 112 -49.65 -4.64 9.51
C LEU A 112 -50.97 -4.79 8.73
N ALA A 113 -51.77 -5.84 8.96
CA ALA A 113 -53.02 -6.07 8.22
C ALA A 113 -53.99 -4.87 8.22
N PRO A 114 -54.21 -4.17 9.34
CA PRO A 114 -55.05 -2.96 9.34
C PRO A 114 -54.47 -1.81 8.51
N LEU A 115 -53.15 -1.83 8.26
CA LEU A 115 -52.39 -0.78 7.62
C LEU A 115 -52.22 -1.00 6.11
N ILE A 116 -52.33 -2.26 5.66
CA ILE A 116 -52.20 -2.66 4.25
C ILE A 116 -53.03 -1.75 3.32
N PRO A 117 -54.34 -1.49 3.54
CA PRO A 117 -55.11 -0.67 2.62
C PRO A 117 -54.61 0.78 2.49
N CYS A 118 -54.04 1.34 3.56
CA CYS A 118 -53.45 2.68 3.53
C CYS A 118 -52.12 2.67 2.78
N VAL A 119 -51.27 1.69 3.07
CA VAL A 119 -49.97 1.52 2.41
C VAL A 119 -50.16 1.27 0.92
N GLU A 120 -51.00 0.32 0.52
CA GLU A 120 -51.34 0.04 -0.89
C GLU A 120 -51.75 1.30 -1.65
N LYS A 121 -52.55 2.16 -1.03
CA LYS A 121 -53.06 3.38 -1.66
C LYS A 121 -51.98 4.46 -1.85
N ASN A 122 -51.01 4.55 -0.95
CA ASN A 122 -50.10 5.70 -0.89
C ASN A 122 -48.65 5.35 -1.25
N VAL A 123 -48.20 4.11 -1.03
CA VAL A 123 -46.77 3.74 -1.02
C VAL A 123 -46.10 4.03 -2.36
N ASP A 124 -46.71 3.64 -3.49
CA ASP A 124 -46.13 3.88 -4.82
C ASP A 124 -45.92 5.38 -5.07
N GLY A 125 -46.87 6.23 -4.68
CA GLY A 125 -46.76 7.69 -4.82
C GLY A 125 -45.67 8.29 -3.93
N LEU A 126 -45.57 7.83 -2.68
CA LEU A 126 -44.55 8.30 -1.74
C LEU A 126 -43.14 7.87 -2.15
N LEU A 127 -43.01 6.64 -2.62
CA LEU A 127 -41.78 6.08 -3.15
C LEU A 127 -41.25 6.88 -4.34
N ASN A 128 -42.11 7.27 -5.28
CA ASN A 128 -41.76 8.18 -6.38
C ASN A 128 -41.27 9.56 -5.89
N VAL A 129 -41.96 10.15 -4.92
CA VAL A 129 -41.60 11.47 -4.36
C VAL A 129 -40.25 11.41 -3.64
N CYS A 130 -40.01 10.37 -2.85
CA CYS A 130 -38.77 10.22 -2.11
C CYS A 130 -37.60 9.90 -3.03
N ASP A 131 -37.78 9.03 -4.03
CA ASP A 131 -36.72 8.69 -4.97
C ASP A 131 -36.31 9.90 -5.82
N SER A 132 -37.26 10.67 -6.34
CA SER A 132 -36.96 11.90 -7.08
C SER A 132 -36.21 12.94 -6.25
N SER A 133 -36.40 12.93 -4.92
CA SER A 133 -35.72 13.84 -3.99
C SER A 133 -34.32 13.34 -3.58
N CYS A 134 -34.15 12.01 -3.46
CA CYS A 134 -32.95 11.39 -2.91
C CYS A 134 -32.05 10.74 -3.98
N LEU A 135 -32.52 10.61 -5.22
CA LEU A 135 -31.84 9.99 -6.36
C LEU A 135 -31.35 8.57 -6.09
N PHE A 136 -32.06 7.84 -5.24
CA PHE A 136 -31.61 6.54 -4.76
C PHE A 136 -31.49 5.52 -5.90
N THR A 137 -32.45 5.49 -6.80
CA THR A 137 -32.42 4.61 -7.97
C THR A 137 -31.26 4.85 -8.89
N SER A 138 -30.98 6.13 -9.15
CA SER A 138 -29.86 6.53 -9.97
C SER A 138 -28.55 6.07 -9.33
N SER A 139 -28.37 6.28 -8.03
CA SER A 139 -27.19 5.81 -7.29
C SER A 139 -27.08 4.28 -7.31
N LEU A 140 -28.17 3.56 -7.07
CA LEU A 140 -28.19 2.09 -7.09
C LEU A 140 -27.86 1.56 -8.49
N SER A 141 -28.46 2.13 -9.52
CA SER A 141 -28.19 1.79 -10.91
C SER A 141 -26.73 2.04 -11.27
N GLU A 142 -26.14 3.14 -10.83
CA GLU A 142 -24.74 3.46 -11.07
C GLU A 142 -23.82 2.42 -10.41
N VAL A 143 -24.02 2.12 -9.12
CA VAL A 143 -23.21 1.14 -8.39
C VAL A 143 -23.33 -0.25 -9.01
N SER A 144 -24.55 -0.68 -9.39
CA SER A 144 -24.76 -1.99 -10.03
C SER A 144 -24.00 -2.18 -11.35
N ARG A 145 -23.63 -1.08 -12.02
CA ARG A 145 -22.93 -1.10 -13.31
C ARG A 145 -21.42 -0.94 -13.18
N ARG A 146 -20.91 -0.68 -11.99
CA ARG A 146 -19.46 -0.58 -11.81
C ARG A 146 -18.83 -1.93 -12.13
N GLU A 147 -17.78 -1.88 -12.93
CA GLU A 147 -17.06 -3.08 -13.37
C GLU A 147 -16.52 -3.87 -12.18
N SER A 148 -16.12 -3.18 -11.10
CA SER A 148 -15.72 -3.80 -9.84
C SER A 148 -16.84 -4.65 -9.24
N VAL A 149 -18.08 -4.15 -9.21
CA VAL A 149 -19.26 -4.87 -8.70
C VAL A 149 -19.60 -6.08 -9.59
N GLN A 150 -19.53 -5.92 -10.90
CA GLN A 150 -19.73 -7.02 -11.85
C GLN A 150 -18.67 -8.11 -11.69
N ARG A 151 -17.40 -7.74 -11.60
CA ARG A 151 -16.31 -8.69 -11.34
C ARG A 151 -16.47 -9.40 -9.99
N MET A 152 -16.92 -8.70 -8.95
CA MET A 152 -17.20 -9.33 -7.66
C MET A 152 -18.35 -10.34 -7.76
N ALA A 153 -19.37 -10.04 -8.56
CA ALA A 153 -20.49 -10.94 -8.83
C ALA A 153 -20.05 -12.22 -9.56
N GLU A 154 -19.23 -12.07 -10.61
CA GLU A 154 -18.69 -13.17 -11.39
C GLU A 154 -17.77 -14.08 -10.56
N ASN A 155 -17.03 -13.49 -9.63
CA ASN A 155 -16.11 -14.20 -8.73
C ASN A 155 -16.78 -14.69 -7.43
N GLY A 156 -18.10 -14.81 -7.38
CA GLY A 156 -18.79 -15.42 -6.22
C GLY A 156 -18.74 -14.62 -4.92
N GLY A 157 -18.47 -13.32 -4.99
CA GLY A 157 -18.50 -12.43 -3.84
C GLY A 157 -17.38 -12.64 -2.82
N ASP A 158 -16.22 -13.13 -3.26
CA ASP A 158 -15.06 -13.37 -2.37
C ASP A 158 -14.46 -12.08 -1.81
N ASN A 159 -14.65 -10.93 -2.48
CA ASN A 159 -14.17 -9.64 -2.01
C ASN A 159 -15.28 -8.76 -1.43
N ARG A 160 -15.94 -9.26 -0.37
CA ARG A 160 -17.02 -8.53 0.33
C ARG A 160 -16.60 -7.16 0.84
N LEU A 161 -15.31 -6.99 1.15
CA LEU A 161 -14.74 -5.74 1.62
C LEU A 161 -14.80 -4.66 0.54
N ALA A 162 -14.40 -4.99 -0.69
CA ALA A 162 -14.47 -4.06 -1.81
C ALA A 162 -15.90 -3.64 -2.11
N LEU A 163 -16.88 -4.53 -1.95
CA LEU A 163 -18.28 -4.17 -2.15
C LEU A 163 -18.76 -3.14 -1.09
N VAL A 164 -18.22 -3.12 0.15
CA VAL A 164 -18.55 -2.04 1.13
C VAL A 164 -18.18 -0.68 0.54
N THR A 165 -16.98 -0.60 -0.01
CA THR A 165 -16.42 0.62 -0.61
C THR A 165 -17.22 1.04 -1.83
N GLU A 166 -17.70 0.09 -2.63
CA GLU A 166 -18.55 0.42 -3.78
C GLU A 166 -19.94 0.92 -3.38
N LEU A 167 -20.50 0.40 -2.28
CA LEU A 167 -21.76 0.86 -1.71
C LEU A 167 -21.64 2.22 -0.98
N ALA A 168 -20.44 2.76 -0.80
CA ALA A 168 -20.19 4.06 -0.16
C ALA A 168 -21.03 5.20 -0.73
N SER A 169 -21.10 5.26 -2.06
CA SER A 169 -21.81 6.31 -2.80
C SER A 169 -23.33 6.21 -2.70
N LEU A 170 -23.83 5.05 -2.27
CA LEU A 170 -25.26 4.79 -2.10
C LEU A 170 -25.76 5.19 -0.71
N CYS A 171 -24.91 5.17 0.32
CA CYS A 171 -25.32 5.46 1.70
C CYS A 171 -26.00 6.84 1.90
N PRO A 172 -25.54 7.95 1.27
CA PRO A 172 -26.23 9.23 1.34
C PRO A 172 -27.64 9.20 0.74
N SER A 173 -27.81 8.58 -0.43
CA SER A 173 -29.13 8.51 -1.07
C SER A 173 -30.05 7.54 -0.35
N ALA A 174 -29.51 6.44 0.20
CA ALA A 174 -30.24 5.48 1.03
C ALA A 174 -30.78 6.11 2.32
N SER A 175 -29.93 6.82 3.05
CA SER A 175 -30.32 7.47 4.32
C SER A 175 -31.37 8.56 4.09
N CYS A 176 -31.22 9.35 3.01
CA CYS A 176 -32.23 10.29 2.55
C CYS A 176 -33.55 9.59 2.23
N MET A 177 -33.50 8.48 1.47
CA MET A 177 -34.67 7.75 1.00
C MET A 177 -35.48 7.19 2.16
N VAL A 178 -34.81 6.50 3.09
CA VAL A 178 -35.47 5.95 4.29
C VAL A 178 -36.09 7.06 5.13
N SER A 179 -35.37 8.17 5.34
CA SER A 179 -35.87 9.29 6.14
C SER A 179 -37.09 9.97 5.49
N CYS A 180 -37.05 10.15 4.16
CA CYS A 180 -38.18 10.69 3.41
C CYS A 180 -39.40 9.76 3.49
N LEU A 181 -39.18 8.45 3.33
CA LEU A 181 -40.24 7.47 3.42
C LEU A 181 -40.85 7.42 4.81
N SER A 182 -40.04 7.48 5.86
CA SER A 182 -40.53 7.54 7.24
C SER A 182 -41.46 8.71 7.46
N LYS A 183 -40.98 9.91 7.14
CA LYS A 183 -41.74 11.16 7.29
C LYS A 183 -43.03 11.14 6.46
N SER A 184 -42.95 10.65 5.22
CA SER A 184 -44.07 10.67 4.29
C SER A 184 -45.13 9.60 4.63
N LEU A 185 -44.70 8.40 5.01
CA LEU A 185 -45.59 7.32 5.44
C LEU A 185 -46.26 7.67 6.77
N ASN A 186 -45.54 8.26 7.72
CA ASN A 186 -46.14 8.73 8.97
C ASN A 186 -47.15 9.84 8.76
N ALA A 187 -46.94 10.72 7.78
CA ALA A 187 -47.90 11.75 7.42
C ALA A 187 -49.16 11.17 6.73
N ALA A 188 -48.99 10.17 5.85
CA ALA A 188 -50.10 9.59 5.08
C ALA A 188 -50.88 8.51 5.86
N CYS A 189 -50.18 7.71 6.67
CA CYS A 189 -50.67 6.53 7.36
C CYS A 189 -50.14 6.48 8.81
N PRO A 190 -50.50 7.38 9.73
CA PRO A 190 -50.07 7.30 11.13
C PRO A 190 -50.82 6.19 11.90
N PRO A 191 -50.16 5.44 12.82
CA PRO A 191 -48.73 5.42 13.16
C PRO A 191 -47.90 4.42 12.32
N SER A 192 -48.41 3.99 11.16
CA SER A 192 -47.88 2.90 10.34
C SER A 192 -46.50 3.15 9.77
N GLY A 193 -46.12 4.40 9.54
CA GLY A 193 -44.81 4.73 8.97
C GLY A 193 -43.68 4.25 9.87
N ASP A 194 -43.75 4.54 11.17
CA ASP A 194 -42.76 4.11 12.17
C ASP A 194 -42.65 2.58 12.25
N ASP A 195 -43.77 1.88 12.20
CA ASP A 195 -43.82 0.42 12.26
C ASP A 195 -43.19 -0.24 11.03
N ILE A 196 -43.42 0.33 9.84
CA ILE A 196 -42.89 -0.16 8.57
C ILE A 196 -41.41 0.18 8.46
N ILE A 197 -41.03 1.44 8.71
CA ILE A 197 -39.62 1.84 8.67
C ILE A 197 -38.80 1.15 9.75
N GLY A 198 -39.33 1.01 10.97
CA GLY A 198 -38.68 0.23 12.02
C GLY A 198 -38.50 -1.24 11.64
N ALA A 199 -39.44 -1.84 10.91
CA ALA A 199 -39.26 -3.19 10.37
C ALA A 199 -38.16 -3.27 9.30
N LEU A 200 -38.03 -2.24 8.46
CA LEU A 200 -36.99 -2.13 7.43
C LEU A 200 -35.60 -1.87 8.01
N LEU A 201 -35.51 -1.03 9.05
CA LEU A 201 -34.26 -0.69 9.73
C LEU A 201 -33.81 -1.75 10.75
N ARG A 202 -34.68 -2.71 11.10
CA ARG A 202 -34.38 -3.72 12.12
C ARG A 202 -33.05 -4.48 11.96
N PRO A 203 -32.60 -4.88 10.75
CA PRO A 203 -31.27 -5.51 10.61
C PRO A 203 -30.19 -4.60 11.15
N PHE A 204 -30.26 -3.33 10.79
CA PHE A 204 -29.26 -2.36 11.12
C PHE A 204 -29.23 -2.12 12.62
N HIS A 205 -30.38 -2.16 13.30
CA HIS A 205 -30.41 -2.15 14.78
C HIS A 205 -29.68 -3.37 15.36
N VAL A 206 -29.91 -4.57 14.81
CA VAL A 206 -29.18 -5.78 15.25
C VAL A 206 -27.67 -5.63 15.00
N TYR A 207 -27.27 -4.99 13.89
CA TYR A 207 -25.86 -4.73 13.62
C TYR A 207 -25.29 -3.64 14.54
N ALA A 208 -25.98 -2.53 14.73
CA ALA A 208 -25.57 -1.46 15.62
C ALA A 208 -25.39 -2.00 17.06
N GLU A 209 -26.34 -2.78 17.57
CA GLU A 209 -26.24 -3.45 18.88
C GLU A 209 -25.02 -4.41 18.92
N MET A 210 -24.79 -5.17 17.85
CA MET A 210 -23.63 -6.07 17.77
C MET A 210 -22.30 -5.30 17.79
N LEU A 211 -22.21 -4.18 17.07
CA LEU A 211 -21.04 -3.31 17.04
C LEU A 211 -20.85 -2.63 18.40
N GLU A 212 -21.91 -2.19 19.06
CA GLU A 212 -21.83 -1.62 20.40
C GLU A 212 -21.36 -2.66 21.43
N SER A 213 -21.68 -3.94 21.22
CA SER A 213 -21.27 -5.04 22.12
C SER A 213 -19.83 -5.54 21.90
N ASP A 214 -19.22 -5.26 20.74
CA ASP A 214 -17.90 -5.75 20.33
C ASP A 214 -17.07 -4.59 19.78
N GLU A 215 -16.30 -3.93 20.66
CA GLU A 215 -15.46 -2.78 20.31
C GLU A 215 -14.38 -3.11 19.26
N GLU A 216 -13.84 -4.33 19.23
CA GLU A 216 -12.87 -4.73 18.21
C GLU A 216 -13.54 -4.78 16.83
N MET A 217 -14.71 -5.43 16.75
CA MET A 217 -15.48 -5.50 15.51
C MET A 217 -15.97 -4.12 15.08
N LYS A 218 -16.43 -3.28 16.01
CA LYS A 218 -16.78 -1.88 15.75
C LYS A 218 -15.62 -1.12 15.15
N ASN A 219 -14.43 -1.18 15.74
CA ASN A 219 -13.26 -0.48 15.19
C ASN A 219 -12.92 -0.96 13.78
N ILE A 220 -12.96 -2.28 13.53
CA ILE A 220 -12.76 -2.83 12.18
C ILE A 220 -13.83 -2.30 11.20
N VAL A 221 -15.08 -2.31 11.61
CA VAL A 221 -16.23 -1.89 10.80
C VAL A 221 -16.19 -0.42 10.45
N PHE A 222 -15.99 0.45 11.44
CA PHE A 222 -15.95 1.91 11.25
C PHE A 222 -14.71 2.34 10.45
N LYS A 223 -13.64 1.56 10.49
CA LYS A 223 -12.43 1.75 9.67
C LYS A 223 -12.62 1.42 8.20
N ILE A 224 -13.51 0.47 7.89
CA ILE A 224 -13.77 0.02 6.52
C ILE A 224 -14.96 0.77 5.91
N ALA A 225 -15.99 0.99 6.71
CA ALA A 225 -17.21 1.64 6.28
C ALA A 225 -16.94 3.15 6.08
N PRO A 226 -17.30 3.72 4.93
CA PRO A 226 -17.26 5.16 4.73
C PRO A 226 -18.11 5.89 5.77
N PRO A 227 -17.70 7.09 6.24
CA PRO A 227 -18.49 7.88 7.20
C PRO A 227 -19.92 8.17 6.74
N THR A 228 -20.16 8.23 5.42
CA THR A 228 -21.50 8.39 4.83
C THR A 228 -22.45 7.24 5.14
N CYS A 229 -21.93 6.07 5.53
CA CYS A 229 -22.70 4.88 5.92
C CYS A 229 -22.91 4.74 7.43
N TYR A 230 -22.27 5.57 8.26
CA TYR A 230 -22.41 5.51 9.71
C TYR A 230 -23.86 5.63 10.22
N PRO A 231 -24.79 6.37 9.56
CA PRO A 231 -26.19 6.35 9.97
C PRO A 231 -26.82 4.95 10.01
N PHE A 232 -26.31 4.00 9.22
CA PHE A 232 -26.77 2.61 9.22
C PHE A 232 -26.05 1.71 10.24
N LEU A 233 -24.97 2.20 10.86
CA LEU A 233 -24.11 1.41 11.75
C LEU A 233 -24.18 1.86 13.21
N LEU A 234 -24.88 2.97 13.48
CA LEU A 234 -25.05 3.57 14.80
C LEU A 234 -26.52 3.60 15.16
N GLU A 235 -26.85 3.29 16.41
CA GLU A 235 -28.23 3.32 16.91
C GLU A 235 -28.86 4.72 16.77
N ASP A 236 -28.14 5.77 17.18
CA ASP A 236 -28.55 7.18 17.00
C ASP A 236 -28.76 7.55 15.51
N GLY A 237 -27.99 6.93 14.61
CA GLY A 237 -28.16 7.09 13.17
C GLY A 237 -29.48 6.52 12.67
N LEU A 238 -29.83 5.32 13.16
CA LEU A 238 -31.06 4.63 12.81
C LEU A 238 -32.30 5.31 13.39
N GLU A 239 -32.22 5.76 14.64
CA GLU A 239 -33.29 6.53 15.30
C GLU A 239 -33.59 7.83 14.53
N LYS A 240 -32.55 8.56 14.10
CA LYS A 240 -32.72 9.77 13.27
C LYS A 240 -33.31 9.47 11.89
N MET A 241 -32.95 8.36 11.26
CA MET A 241 -33.58 7.94 9.99
C MET A 241 -35.05 7.58 10.20
N GLN A 242 -35.38 6.90 11.29
CA GLN A 242 -36.76 6.59 11.65
C GLN A 242 -37.56 7.86 11.98
N ALA A 243 -36.96 8.86 12.62
CA ALA A 243 -37.58 10.17 12.85
C ALA A 243 -37.75 11.01 11.56
N GLY A 244 -37.03 10.67 10.49
CA GLY A 244 -37.07 11.38 9.22
C GLY A 244 -36.11 12.58 9.13
N ASP A 245 -35.08 12.62 9.97
CA ASP A 245 -34.19 13.78 10.15
C ASP A 245 -33.12 13.93 9.05
N TYR A 246 -32.80 12.88 8.27
CA TYR A 246 -31.88 12.99 7.13
C TYR A 246 -32.58 13.35 5.81
N ALA A 247 -33.89 13.55 5.81
CA ALA A 247 -34.57 14.06 4.63
C ALA A 247 -34.11 15.51 4.41
N LYS A 248 -33.39 15.77 3.31
CA LYS A 248 -32.95 17.13 2.93
C LYS A 248 -34.12 18.10 3.12
N ASN A 249 -34.02 18.99 4.10
CA ASN A 249 -34.90 20.15 4.16
C ASN A 249 -34.54 21.00 2.95
N SER A 250 -35.39 21.02 1.93
CA SER A 250 -35.21 21.69 0.64
C SER A 250 -35.13 23.24 0.74
N LYS A 251 -34.70 23.78 1.88
CA LYS A 251 -34.73 25.22 2.19
C LYS A 251 -33.47 25.80 2.85
N THR A 252 -32.36 25.07 2.99
CA THR A 252 -31.14 25.67 3.56
C THR A 252 -29.88 25.10 2.90
N GLU A 253 -29.34 25.85 1.93
CA GLU A 253 -27.97 25.73 1.45
C GLU A 253 -27.06 26.70 2.23
N GLU A 254 -25.77 26.38 2.27
CA GLU A 254 -24.63 27.12 2.85
C GLU A 254 -24.39 26.97 4.36
N THR A 255 -23.47 26.05 4.73
CA THR A 255 -22.18 26.35 5.42
C THR A 255 -21.57 25.05 5.93
N SER A 256 -20.50 24.56 5.30
CA SER A 256 -19.60 23.54 5.88
C SER A 256 -18.25 23.56 5.16
N ASP A 257 -17.42 24.54 5.50
CA ASP A 257 -16.00 24.65 5.11
C ASP A 257 -15.25 25.42 6.21
N GLU A 258 -15.18 24.87 7.43
CA GLU A 258 -14.36 25.47 8.48
C GLU A 258 -14.00 24.48 9.59
N MET A 259 -13.25 23.41 9.27
CA MET A 259 -12.43 22.73 10.28
C MET A 259 -11.17 22.17 9.62
N LEU A 260 -10.02 22.43 10.25
CA LEU A 260 -8.68 21.86 10.04
C LEU A 260 -7.66 22.74 9.29
N SER A 261 -6.94 23.58 10.05
CA SER A 261 -5.57 24.01 9.72
C SER A 261 -4.82 24.44 10.99
N GLY A 262 -3.69 23.80 11.27
CA GLY A 262 -2.73 24.25 12.28
C GLY A 262 -1.64 23.24 12.60
N HIS A 263 -0.49 23.32 11.92
CA HIS A 263 0.77 22.74 12.40
C HIS A 263 1.97 23.68 12.16
N ARG A 264 2.94 23.57 13.07
CA ARG A 264 4.05 24.49 13.36
C ARG A 264 5.35 23.69 13.23
N SER A 265 6.36 24.25 12.57
CA SER A 265 7.69 23.64 12.38
C SER A 265 8.63 23.87 13.57
N ILE A 266 9.57 22.95 13.78
CA ILE A 266 10.71 23.04 14.71
C ILE A 266 11.98 22.72 13.89
N ASP A 267 13.01 23.53 14.08
CA ASP A 267 14.34 23.44 13.44
C ASP A 267 15.27 22.48 14.21
N GLU A 268 16.15 21.78 13.50
CA GLU A 268 17.27 20.99 14.04
C GLU A 268 18.57 21.34 13.30
N ASP A 269 19.67 21.52 14.06
CA ASP A 269 21.05 21.59 13.59
C ASP A 269 21.92 20.69 14.49
N GLU A 270 22.59 19.67 13.93
CA GLU A 270 23.90 19.18 14.40
C GLU A 270 24.58 18.29 13.32
N GLU A 271 25.79 18.68 12.90
CA GLU A 271 26.62 18.04 11.85
C GLU A 271 27.43 16.83 12.38
N LEU A 272 27.42 15.72 11.61
CA LEU A 272 28.38 14.61 11.72
C LEU A 272 28.76 14.14 10.29
N HIS A 273 30.06 14.05 10.00
CA HIS A 273 30.62 13.80 8.66
C HIS A 273 30.57 12.34 8.17
N ASP A 274 30.46 12.23 6.83
CA ASP A 274 30.69 11.10 5.90
C ASP A 274 29.74 9.88 5.97
N LEU A 275 28.44 10.17 6.04
CA LEU A 275 27.39 9.32 5.45
C LEU A 275 26.85 10.03 4.19
N PRO A 276 26.21 9.33 3.23
CA PRO A 276 25.37 10.01 2.25
C PRO A 276 24.48 11.00 3.01
N SER A 277 24.34 12.20 2.47
CA SER A 277 23.57 13.27 3.10
C SER A 277 22.28 12.68 3.66
N ALA A 278 21.89 13.05 4.90
CA ALA A 278 20.64 12.57 5.49
C ALA A 278 19.46 12.72 4.50
N GLU A 279 19.54 13.75 3.66
CA GLU A 279 18.61 14.05 2.58
C GLU A 279 18.59 13.00 1.46
N GLU A 280 19.75 12.48 1.02
CA GLU A 280 19.85 11.39 0.02
C GLU A 280 19.26 10.08 0.57
N THR A 281 19.55 9.77 1.84
CA THR A 281 19.03 8.57 2.50
C THR A 281 17.51 8.64 2.66
N HIS A 282 16.95 9.82 2.99
CA HIS A 282 15.50 10.03 3.07
C HIS A 282 14.82 9.80 1.72
N GLN A 283 15.42 10.28 0.63
CA GLN A 283 14.82 10.16 -0.70
C GLN A 283 14.72 8.70 -1.16
N SER A 284 15.80 7.92 -0.99
CA SER A 284 15.80 6.50 -1.34
C SER A 284 14.83 5.67 -0.48
N ILE A 285 14.72 5.98 0.82
CA ILE A 285 13.75 5.32 1.72
C ILE A 285 12.32 5.63 1.28
N SER A 286 12.00 6.89 0.98
CA SER A 286 10.66 7.29 0.52
C SER A 286 10.26 6.59 -0.79
N THR A 287 11.20 6.45 -1.73
CA THR A 287 10.99 5.69 -2.98
C THR A 287 10.70 4.22 -2.69
N LEU A 288 11.48 3.60 -1.81
CA LEU A 288 11.28 2.19 -1.42
C LEU A 288 9.92 1.96 -0.76
N LEU A 289 9.49 2.87 0.15
CA LEU A 289 8.17 2.78 0.78
C LEU A 289 7.05 2.91 -0.25
N SER A 290 7.16 3.89 -1.14
CA SER A 290 6.17 4.09 -2.20
C SER A 290 6.07 2.86 -3.10
N ALA A 291 7.22 2.28 -3.49
CA ALA A 291 7.29 1.06 -4.28
C ALA A 291 6.71 -0.17 -3.56
N SER A 292 6.90 -0.26 -2.24
CA SER A 292 6.30 -1.33 -1.41
C SER A 292 4.78 -1.24 -1.31
N GLY A 293 4.16 -0.16 -1.79
CA GLY A 293 2.72 0.09 -1.71
C GLY A 293 2.28 0.67 -0.37
N ILE A 294 3.22 1.23 0.40
CA ILE A 294 2.91 2.02 1.59
C ILE A 294 2.39 3.39 1.11
N PRO A 295 1.18 3.82 1.52
CA PRO A 295 0.63 5.12 1.13
C PRO A 295 1.54 6.28 1.52
N GLN A 296 1.55 7.35 0.71
CA GLN A 296 2.30 8.57 1.01
C GLN A 296 1.93 9.19 2.35
N CYS A 297 0.68 9.05 2.80
CA CYS A 297 0.29 9.57 4.11
C CYS A 297 1.08 8.87 5.24
N SER A 298 1.29 7.55 5.14
CA SER A 298 2.06 6.78 6.12
C SER A 298 3.57 6.95 5.97
N SER A 299 4.10 7.32 4.81
CA SER A 299 5.55 7.54 4.66
C SER A 299 6.04 8.67 5.58
N SER A 300 5.22 9.72 5.77
CA SER A 300 5.52 10.80 6.72
C SER A 300 5.65 10.30 8.17
N CYS A 301 4.75 9.41 8.59
CA CYS A 301 4.79 8.81 9.93
C CYS A 301 5.92 7.79 10.11
N LEU A 302 6.42 7.20 9.01
CA LEU A 302 7.40 6.11 9.05
C LEU A 302 8.84 6.58 8.83
N SER A 303 9.05 7.82 8.37
CA SER A 303 10.39 8.33 8.03
C SER A 303 11.39 8.12 9.18
N ASP A 304 11.10 8.67 10.35
CA ASP A 304 11.99 8.59 11.53
C ASP A 304 12.22 7.14 11.99
N LEU A 305 11.18 6.31 11.87
CA LEU A 305 11.25 4.89 12.20
C LEU A 305 12.23 4.15 11.29
N LEU A 306 12.20 4.44 9.99
CA LEU A 306 13.05 3.78 8.99
C LEU A 306 14.49 4.27 9.06
N ILE A 307 14.70 5.54 9.35
CA ILE A 307 16.05 6.09 9.62
C ILE A 307 16.65 5.40 10.85
N ALA A 308 15.87 5.29 11.93
CA ALA A 308 16.29 4.57 13.13
C ALA A 308 16.58 3.09 12.83
N ALA A 309 15.77 2.44 11.99
CA ALA A 309 16.00 1.07 11.55
C ALA A 309 17.29 0.95 10.70
N GLY A 310 17.56 1.91 9.82
CA GLY A 310 18.78 1.99 9.02
C GLY A 310 20.05 2.02 9.88
N LYS A 311 20.03 2.75 11.00
CA LYS A 311 21.18 2.81 11.93
C LYS A 311 21.55 1.46 12.54
N ILE A 312 20.61 0.51 12.65
CA ILE A 312 20.90 -0.84 13.15
C ILE A 312 21.82 -1.61 12.19
N PHE A 313 21.74 -1.34 10.88
CA PHE A 313 22.59 -2.00 9.88
C PHE A 313 24.06 -1.53 9.91
N ASN A 314 24.38 -0.48 10.68
CA ASN A 314 25.77 -0.06 10.88
C ASN A 314 26.53 -0.92 11.90
N PHE A 315 25.84 -1.80 12.62
CA PHE A 315 26.40 -2.72 13.63
C PHE A 315 27.31 -2.04 14.66
N ASN A 316 26.97 -0.81 15.04
CA ASN A 316 27.72 -0.02 16.02
C ASN A 316 26.72 0.56 17.04
N ASN A 317 26.92 0.26 18.33
CA ASN A 317 26.00 0.61 19.41
C ASN A 317 24.59 0.08 19.15
N THR A 318 24.45 -1.16 18.68
CA THR A 318 23.15 -1.71 18.24
C THR A 318 22.08 -1.64 19.33
N ILE A 319 22.43 -1.85 20.60
CA ILE A 319 21.47 -1.75 21.71
C ILE A 319 20.91 -0.34 21.85
N ASP A 320 21.75 0.68 21.79
CA ASP A 320 21.32 2.06 21.97
C ASP A 320 20.52 2.53 20.74
N ASN A 321 20.91 2.12 19.54
CA ASN A 321 20.13 2.34 18.31
C ASN A 321 18.77 1.63 18.36
N PHE A 322 18.69 0.47 18.99
CA PHE A 322 17.45 -0.27 19.17
C PHE A 322 16.51 0.40 20.18
N GLU A 323 17.05 0.97 21.27
CA GLU A 323 16.27 1.81 22.19
C GLU A 323 15.70 3.05 21.46
N GLN A 324 16.50 3.69 20.59
CA GLN A 324 16.02 4.76 19.72
C GLN A 324 14.92 4.27 18.77
N LEU A 325 15.07 3.08 18.17
CA LEU A 325 14.07 2.48 17.29
C LEU A 325 12.73 2.26 18.00
N CYS A 326 12.74 1.79 19.26
CA CYS A 326 11.50 1.64 20.02
C CYS A 326 10.83 2.98 20.31
N SER A 327 11.60 4.03 20.60
CA SER A 327 11.05 5.38 20.79
C SER A 327 10.43 5.95 19.51
N THR A 328 11.07 5.75 18.34
CA THR A 328 10.50 6.21 17.07
C THR A 328 9.30 5.37 16.63
N TYR A 329 9.27 4.08 16.99
CA TYR A 329 8.11 3.21 16.77
C TYR A 329 6.86 3.70 17.52
N ASP A 330 7.00 4.15 18.77
CA ASP A 330 5.86 4.70 19.52
C ASP A 330 5.32 5.96 18.85
N ASN A 331 6.22 6.86 18.42
CA ASN A 331 5.84 8.08 17.70
C ASN A 331 5.15 7.76 16.37
N ALA A 332 5.71 6.84 15.59
CA ALA A 332 5.12 6.39 14.32
C ALA A 332 3.75 5.74 14.53
N SER A 333 3.60 4.92 15.56
CA SER A 333 2.32 4.25 15.88
C SER A 333 1.24 5.27 16.24
N VAL A 334 1.56 6.27 17.06
CA VAL A 334 0.63 7.37 17.39
C VAL A 334 0.32 8.19 16.14
N CYS A 335 1.32 8.51 15.32
CA CYS A 335 1.12 9.24 14.07
C CYS A 335 0.14 8.51 13.14
N VAL A 336 0.36 7.22 12.88
CA VAL A 336 -0.52 6.40 12.03
C VAL A 336 -1.93 6.32 12.61
N ALA A 337 -2.09 6.12 13.92
CA ALA A 337 -3.39 6.08 14.59
C ALA A 337 -4.12 7.44 14.52
N THR A 338 -3.40 8.56 14.59
CA THR A 338 -4.03 9.89 14.53
C THR A 338 -4.41 10.34 13.11
N GLN A 339 -3.75 9.81 12.07
CA GLN A 339 -4.03 10.13 10.66
C GLN A 339 -5.05 9.17 9.99
N GLU A 340 -5.82 8.43 10.81
CA GLU A 340 -6.70 7.31 10.42
C GLU A 340 -7.65 7.58 9.24
N ILE A 341 -8.11 8.82 9.04
CA ILE A 341 -9.07 9.15 7.96
C ILE A 341 -8.40 9.11 6.57
N GLN A 342 -7.09 9.35 6.48
CA GLN A 342 -6.36 9.40 5.20
C GLN A 342 -5.44 8.19 4.97
N CYS A 343 -5.09 7.44 6.02
CA CYS A 343 -4.19 6.29 5.94
C CYS A 343 -4.92 4.95 6.16
N ILE A 344 -5.60 4.47 5.12
CA ILE A 344 -6.49 3.28 5.12
C ILE A 344 -5.75 1.92 5.33
N HIS A 345 -4.50 1.90 5.79
CA HIS A 345 -3.70 0.68 5.90
C HIS A 345 -3.10 0.41 7.29
N GLU A 346 -3.82 0.71 8.38
CA GLU A 346 -3.38 0.31 9.73
C GLU A 346 -3.19 -1.23 9.84
N ALA A 347 -3.92 -2.06 9.07
CA ALA A 347 -3.67 -3.50 9.04
C ALA A 347 -2.28 -3.83 8.48
N SER A 348 -1.88 -3.22 7.36
CA SER A 348 -0.55 -3.41 6.76
C SER A 348 0.55 -2.85 7.65
N PHE A 349 0.31 -1.69 8.29
CA PHE A 349 1.21 -1.13 9.29
C PHE A 349 1.38 -2.10 10.46
N SER A 350 0.29 -2.52 11.12
CA SER A 350 0.29 -3.46 12.24
C SER A 350 0.99 -4.78 11.91
N VAL A 351 0.78 -5.34 10.72
CA VAL A 351 1.52 -6.52 10.27
C VAL A 351 3.01 -6.20 10.09
N GLY A 352 3.34 -5.15 9.35
CA GLY A 352 4.71 -4.75 9.03
C GLY A 352 5.57 -4.43 10.25
N VAL A 353 4.98 -3.82 11.28
CA VAL A 353 5.67 -3.44 12.54
C VAL A 353 5.41 -4.41 13.69
N SER A 354 4.71 -5.53 13.46
CA SER A 354 4.35 -6.47 14.53
C SER A 354 5.54 -7.05 15.30
N GLY A 355 6.71 -7.10 14.67
CA GLY A 355 7.96 -7.45 15.32
C GLY A 355 8.41 -6.40 16.34
N LEU A 356 8.33 -5.12 15.96
CA LEU A 356 8.66 -3.98 16.82
C LEU A 356 7.64 -3.85 17.95
N GLU A 357 6.35 -4.01 17.66
CA GLU A 357 5.30 -4.07 18.68
C GLU A 357 5.61 -5.12 19.74
N GLU A 358 5.96 -6.35 19.30
CA GLU A 358 6.26 -7.43 20.23
C GLU A 358 7.45 -7.11 21.13
N ILE A 359 8.56 -6.62 20.58
CA ILE A 359 9.80 -6.43 21.35
C ILE A 359 9.80 -5.12 22.16
N CYS A 360 9.21 -4.05 21.64
CA CYS A 360 9.18 -2.73 22.27
C CYS A 360 8.03 -2.58 23.28
N LYS A 361 6.91 -3.30 23.12
CA LYS A 361 5.75 -3.23 24.04
C LYS A 361 5.50 -4.52 24.79
N THR A 362 5.26 -5.62 24.07
CA THR A 362 4.78 -6.88 24.70
C THR A 362 5.86 -7.56 25.55
N LYS A 363 7.09 -7.64 25.03
CA LYS A 363 8.23 -8.38 25.59
C LYS A 363 9.37 -7.46 26.03
N GLN A 364 9.15 -6.15 26.15
CA GLN A 364 10.19 -5.18 26.50
C GLN A 364 10.95 -5.56 27.77
N GLU A 365 10.23 -5.97 28.82
CA GLU A 365 10.85 -6.40 30.07
C GLU A 365 11.68 -7.68 29.93
N GLN A 366 11.28 -8.60 29.04
CA GLN A 366 12.02 -9.84 28.77
C GLN A 366 13.31 -9.52 28.01
N PHE A 367 13.20 -8.73 26.95
CA PHE A 367 14.33 -8.25 26.17
C PHE A 367 15.34 -7.45 27.04
N SER A 368 14.84 -6.60 27.93
CA SER A 368 15.68 -5.79 28.84
C SER A 368 16.57 -6.64 29.76
N ARG A 369 16.16 -7.88 30.08
CA ARG A 369 17.00 -8.81 30.87
C ARG A 369 18.21 -9.31 30.09
N HIS A 370 18.14 -9.31 28.76
CA HIS A 370 19.22 -9.73 27.89
C HIS A 370 20.23 -8.62 27.59
N ILE A 371 19.86 -7.34 27.74
CA ILE A 371 20.73 -6.19 27.44
C ILE A 371 22.13 -6.30 28.04
N PRO A 372 22.33 -6.65 29.34
CA PRO A 372 23.67 -6.76 29.92
C PRO A 372 24.56 -7.80 29.22
N CYS A 373 23.96 -8.87 28.69
CA CYS A 373 24.68 -9.88 27.91
C CYS A 373 24.84 -9.46 26.45
N LEU A 374 23.81 -8.88 25.84
CA LEU A 374 23.84 -8.52 24.41
C LEU A 374 24.85 -7.42 24.11
N ARG A 375 24.94 -6.38 24.95
CA ARG A 375 25.78 -5.20 24.72
C ARG A 375 27.25 -5.52 24.34
N PRO A 376 27.98 -6.41 25.02
CA PRO A 376 29.36 -6.75 24.62
C PRO A 376 29.48 -7.64 23.37
N HIS A 377 28.40 -8.27 22.89
CA HIS A 377 28.47 -9.31 21.86
C HIS A 377 27.76 -8.95 20.55
N ILE A 378 26.65 -8.21 20.61
CA ILE A 378 25.69 -8.07 19.50
C ILE A 378 26.33 -7.47 18.23
N ASP A 379 27.13 -6.40 18.36
CA ASP A 379 27.75 -5.71 17.22
C ASP A 379 28.73 -6.64 16.48
N SER A 380 29.60 -7.33 17.22
CA SER A 380 30.56 -8.29 16.65
C SER A 380 29.85 -9.48 16.00
N LEU A 381 28.75 -9.95 16.58
CA LEU A 381 27.99 -11.08 16.04
C LEU A 381 27.21 -10.69 14.78
N LEU A 382 26.60 -9.49 14.76
CA LEU A 382 25.94 -8.96 13.57
C LEU A 382 26.92 -8.78 12.42
N SER A 383 28.07 -8.16 12.67
CA SER A 383 29.13 -8.02 11.66
C SER A 383 29.63 -9.38 11.14
N SER A 384 29.82 -10.36 12.03
CA SER A 384 30.21 -11.72 11.64
C SER A 384 29.12 -12.41 10.80
N CYS A 385 27.85 -12.29 11.18
CA CYS A 385 26.75 -12.88 10.43
C CYS A 385 26.57 -12.21 9.06
N ASP A 386 26.67 -10.88 9.00
CA ASP A 386 26.57 -10.15 7.74
C ASP A 386 27.73 -10.48 6.79
N SER A 387 28.95 -10.66 7.29
CA SER A 387 30.07 -11.10 6.46
C SER A 387 29.84 -12.47 5.79
N SER A 388 29.02 -13.33 6.41
CA SER A 388 28.66 -14.65 5.88
C SER A 388 27.42 -14.61 4.98
N CYS A 389 26.47 -13.71 5.27
CA CYS A 389 25.16 -13.67 4.63
C CYS A 389 25.00 -12.56 3.58
N SER A 390 25.89 -11.56 3.59
CA SER A 390 25.92 -10.41 2.67
C SER A 390 24.59 -9.65 2.63
N LEU A 391 23.95 -9.43 3.79
CA LEU A 391 22.66 -8.75 3.87
C LEU A 391 22.82 -7.26 3.56
N THR A 392 23.79 -6.59 4.20
CA THR A 392 24.01 -5.15 4.01
C THR A 392 24.30 -4.83 2.55
N SER A 393 25.13 -5.63 1.87
CA SER A 393 25.40 -5.45 0.45
C SER A 393 24.17 -5.72 -0.41
N SER A 394 23.38 -6.75 -0.11
CA SER A 394 22.15 -7.05 -0.87
C SER A 394 21.12 -5.93 -0.75
N VAL A 395 20.95 -5.37 0.46
CA VAL A 395 20.06 -4.21 0.68
C VAL A 395 20.61 -2.96 0.00
N SER A 396 21.91 -2.70 0.09
CA SER A 396 22.53 -1.55 -0.58
C SER A 396 22.38 -1.62 -2.10
N SER A 397 22.54 -2.81 -2.69
CA SER A 397 22.29 -3.04 -4.12
C SER A 397 20.83 -2.84 -4.51
N LEU A 398 19.89 -3.26 -3.67
CA LEU A 398 18.46 -3.00 -3.89
C LEU A 398 18.18 -1.49 -3.89
N VAL A 399 18.63 -0.78 -2.85
CA VAL A 399 18.39 0.66 -2.67
C VAL A 399 19.05 1.49 -3.77
N SER A 400 20.21 1.06 -4.25
CA SER A 400 20.97 1.75 -5.32
C SER A 400 20.58 1.30 -6.73
N SER A 401 19.54 0.48 -6.89
CA SER A 401 19.14 0.00 -8.22
C SER A 401 18.42 1.10 -9.01
N ASP A 402 18.93 1.39 -10.21
CA ASP A 402 18.30 2.35 -11.16
C ASP A 402 16.84 1.98 -11.47
N SER A 403 16.48 0.70 -11.33
CA SER A 403 15.12 0.16 -11.47
C SER A 403 14.10 0.85 -10.53
N LEU A 404 14.52 1.26 -9.32
CA LEU A 404 13.65 1.95 -8.36
C LEU A 404 13.43 3.43 -8.70
N GLU A 405 14.40 4.09 -9.33
CA GLU A 405 14.27 5.50 -9.71
C GLU A 405 13.38 5.69 -10.95
N GLN A 406 13.37 4.71 -11.85
CA GLN A 406 12.65 4.79 -13.13
C GLN A 406 11.19 4.33 -13.07
N THR A 407 10.68 3.92 -11.90
CA THR A 407 9.34 3.36 -11.73
C THR A 407 8.41 4.27 -10.90
N PRO A 408 8.03 5.47 -11.39
CA PRO A 408 7.07 6.33 -10.69
C PRO A 408 5.62 5.81 -10.75
N ASN A 409 5.34 4.77 -11.56
CA ASN A 409 4.00 4.20 -11.74
C ASN A 409 3.91 2.78 -11.17
N THR A 410 2.82 2.54 -10.44
CA THR A 410 2.46 1.32 -9.69
C THR A 410 2.36 0.02 -10.50
N ASP A 411 2.50 0.05 -11.82
CA ASP A 411 2.28 -1.11 -12.68
C ASP A 411 3.45 -2.09 -12.70
N ASP A 412 4.66 -1.69 -12.27
CA ASP A 412 5.84 -2.56 -12.32
C ASP A 412 6.28 -3.15 -10.96
N ARG A 413 5.30 -3.56 -10.14
CA ARG A 413 5.57 -4.27 -8.87
C ARG A 413 6.32 -5.59 -9.12
N ALA A 414 6.17 -6.17 -10.31
CA ALA A 414 6.88 -7.38 -10.71
C ALA A 414 8.41 -7.15 -10.72
N THR A 415 8.87 -6.01 -11.21
CA THR A 415 10.30 -5.65 -11.18
C THR A 415 10.79 -5.46 -9.75
N LEU A 416 10.05 -4.75 -8.88
CA LEU A 416 10.42 -4.63 -7.46
C LEU A 416 10.57 -6.01 -6.80
N TYR A 417 9.64 -6.93 -7.07
CA TYR A 417 9.73 -8.27 -6.52
C TYR A 417 10.98 -9.01 -7.03
N GLN A 418 11.35 -8.87 -8.30
CA GLN A 418 12.60 -9.44 -8.83
C GLN A 418 13.84 -8.88 -8.12
N GLU A 419 13.89 -7.58 -7.85
CA GLU A 419 15.01 -6.94 -7.14
C GLU A 419 15.11 -7.39 -5.67
N LEU A 420 14.01 -7.88 -5.06
CA LEU A 420 14.04 -8.48 -3.72
C LEU A 420 14.63 -9.90 -3.69
N ALA A 421 14.78 -10.57 -4.84
CA ALA A 421 15.26 -11.94 -4.92
C ALA A 421 16.60 -12.21 -4.21
N PRO A 422 17.65 -11.35 -4.31
CA PRO A 422 18.89 -11.50 -3.54
C PRO A 422 18.74 -11.19 -2.04
N VAL A 423 17.86 -10.25 -1.67
CA VAL A 423 17.66 -9.83 -0.26
C VAL A 423 17.04 -10.95 0.58
N CYS A 424 16.08 -11.67 0.03
CA CYS A 424 15.36 -12.72 0.75
C CYS A 424 16.27 -13.82 1.35
N PRO A 425 17.15 -14.50 0.59
CA PRO A 425 18.02 -15.52 1.16
C PRO A 425 19.09 -14.92 2.09
N ALA A 426 19.59 -13.72 1.81
CA ALA A 426 20.53 -13.02 2.68
C ALA A 426 19.90 -12.73 4.06
N MET A 427 18.65 -12.27 4.07
CA MET A 427 17.89 -12.01 5.29
C MET A 427 17.62 -13.31 6.07
N GLY A 428 17.16 -14.38 5.40
CA GLY A 428 16.95 -15.68 6.05
C GLY A 428 18.24 -16.23 6.67
N CYS A 429 19.37 -16.12 5.97
CA CYS A 429 20.70 -16.46 6.48
C CYS A 429 21.05 -15.63 7.71
N MET A 430 20.91 -14.31 7.63
CA MET A 430 21.28 -13.37 8.69
C MET A 430 20.51 -13.66 9.97
N VAL A 431 19.19 -13.80 9.88
CA VAL A 431 18.35 -14.07 11.06
C VAL A 431 18.68 -15.43 11.68
N SER A 432 18.89 -16.47 10.87
CA SER A 432 19.27 -17.80 11.38
C SER A 432 20.66 -17.79 12.05
N CYS A 433 21.65 -17.12 11.44
CA CYS A 433 22.98 -16.94 12.01
C CYS A 433 22.92 -16.19 13.34
N LEU A 434 22.13 -15.11 13.39
CA LEU A 434 21.94 -14.30 14.59
C LEU A 434 21.30 -15.10 15.72
N ALA A 435 20.21 -15.83 15.41
CA ALA A 435 19.53 -16.68 16.38
C ALA A 435 20.49 -17.69 17.01
N ARG A 436 21.26 -18.39 16.18
CA ARG A 436 22.23 -19.41 16.62
C ARG A 436 23.36 -18.80 17.44
N SER A 437 23.97 -17.72 16.96
CA SER A 437 25.15 -17.12 17.57
C SER A 437 24.82 -16.42 18.88
N LEU A 438 23.70 -15.69 18.93
CA LEU A 438 23.23 -15.09 20.18
C LEU A 438 22.74 -16.13 21.18
N ASN A 439 22.13 -17.23 20.77
CA ASN A 439 21.78 -18.30 21.72
C ASN A 439 23.00 -19.01 22.29
N ARG A 440 24.15 -18.96 21.61
CA ARG A 440 25.40 -19.49 22.14
C ARG A 440 25.97 -18.62 23.27
N GLU A 441 25.91 -17.29 23.11
CA GLU A 441 26.48 -16.34 24.08
C GLU A 441 25.45 -15.88 25.15
N CYS A 442 24.20 -15.66 24.73
CA CYS A 442 23.14 -15.01 25.50
C CYS A 442 21.78 -15.75 25.41
N SER A 443 21.75 -17.08 25.58
CA SER A 443 20.50 -17.86 25.51
C SER A 443 19.42 -17.36 26.48
N PRO A 444 18.12 -17.29 26.07
CA PRO A 444 17.53 -17.59 24.75
C PRO A 444 17.35 -16.35 23.83
N ALA A 445 18.11 -15.27 24.05
CA ALA A 445 17.89 -13.99 23.38
C ALA A 445 17.90 -14.07 21.84
N GLY A 446 18.70 -14.96 21.27
CA GLY A 446 18.79 -15.12 19.82
C GLY A 446 17.48 -15.57 19.18
N THR A 447 16.80 -16.53 19.79
CA THR A 447 15.48 -16.98 19.31
C THR A 447 14.41 -15.92 19.50
N GLU A 448 14.42 -15.20 20.62
CA GLU A 448 13.44 -14.13 20.88
C GLU A 448 13.59 -12.97 19.87
N ILE A 449 14.83 -12.55 19.58
CA ILE A 449 15.11 -11.52 18.57
C ILE A 449 14.70 -12.00 17.19
N ALA A 450 15.01 -13.25 16.82
CA ALA A 450 14.63 -13.80 15.53
C ALA A 450 13.10 -13.94 15.37
N GLU A 451 12.40 -14.32 16.44
CA GLU A 451 10.93 -14.35 16.47
C GLU A 451 10.34 -12.96 16.24
N ALA A 452 10.87 -11.94 16.92
CA ALA A 452 10.44 -10.57 16.71
C ALA A 452 10.70 -10.10 15.26
N LEU A 453 11.91 -10.31 14.73
CA LEU A 453 12.27 -9.92 13.36
C LEU A 453 11.40 -10.59 12.29
N LEU A 454 10.99 -11.84 12.52
CA LEU A 454 10.20 -12.62 11.56
C LEU A 454 8.68 -12.53 11.78
N ARG A 455 8.24 -11.89 12.86
CA ARG A 455 6.81 -11.79 13.19
C ARG A 455 5.94 -11.17 12.08
N PRO A 456 6.40 -10.14 11.34
CA PRO A 456 5.62 -9.63 10.20
C PRO A 456 5.31 -10.72 9.16
N PHE A 457 6.28 -11.60 8.89
CA PHE A 457 6.12 -12.71 7.95
C PHE A 457 5.24 -13.82 8.51
N VAL A 458 5.35 -14.13 9.81
CA VAL A 458 4.45 -15.08 10.48
C VAL A 458 3.00 -14.61 10.38
N LYS A 459 2.71 -13.35 10.77
CA LYS A 459 1.36 -12.77 10.66
C LYS A 459 0.87 -12.76 9.21
N ALA A 460 1.73 -12.38 8.26
CA ALA A 460 1.37 -12.41 6.84
C ALA A 460 1.01 -13.83 6.39
N SER A 461 1.83 -14.83 6.72
CA SER A 461 1.58 -16.24 6.41
C SER A 461 0.27 -16.76 7.02
N GLU A 462 -0.03 -16.41 8.28
CA GLU A 462 -1.30 -16.77 8.93
C GLU A 462 -2.49 -16.18 8.17
N LEU A 463 -2.42 -14.90 7.79
CA LEU A 463 -3.45 -14.26 6.95
C LEU A 463 -3.59 -14.96 5.59
N LEU A 464 -2.49 -15.40 4.96
CA LEU A 464 -2.57 -16.12 3.68
C LEU A 464 -3.25 -17.48 3.82
N ILE A 465 -2.97 -18.18 4.93
CA ILE A 465 -3.59 -19.46 5.24
C ILE A 465 -5.09 -19.28 5.48
N ASP A 466 -5.47 -18.24 6.23
CA ASP A 466 -6.87 -17.91 6.53
C ASP A 466 -7.65 -17.52 5.26
N MET A 467 -6.99 -16.88 4.28
CA MET A 467 -7.57 -16.57 2.97
C MET A 467 -7.69 -17.79 2.03
N GLY A 468 -7.12 -18.94 2.40
CA GLY A 468 -7.21 -20.17 1.64
C GLY A 468 -6.10 -20.40 0.59
N PRO A 469 -6.07 -21.60 -0.02
CA PRO A 469 -4.96 -22.06 -0.85
C PRO A 469 -4.79 -21.30 -2.16
N GLU A 470 -5.87 -20.71 -2.71
CA GLU A 470 -5.81 -19.94 -3.96
C GLU A 470 -5.05 -18.64 -3.77
N SER A 471 -5.38 -17.88 -2.72
CA SER A 471 -4.69 -16.65 -2.31
C SER A 471 -3.21 -16.91 -2.00
N PHE A 472 -2.93 -18.02 -1.30
CA PHE A 472 -1.56 -18.45 -1.03
C PHE A 472 -0.78 -18.73 -2.33
N ASN A 473 -1.36 -19.47 -3.27
CA ASN A 473 -0.72 -19.79 -4.54
C ASN A 473 -0.53 -18.55 -5.43
N ALA A 474 -1.48 -17.61 -5.41
CA ALA A 474 -1.40 -16.36 -6.15
C ALA A 474 -0.25 -15.48 -5.65
N ILE A 475 -0.08 -15.35 -4.33
CA ILE A 475 1.05 -14.57 -3.79
C ILE A 475 2.36 -15.28 -4.06
N ARG A 476 2.39 -16.61 -3.89
CA ARG A 476 3.58 -17.40 -4.17
C ARG A 476 4.02 -17.33 -5.63
N SER A 477 3.10 -17.19 -6.59
CA SER A 477 3.44 -17.08 -8.01
C SER A 477 4.04 -15.71 -8.37
N VAL A 478 3.72 -14.68 -7.60
CA VAL A 478 4.27 -13.31 -7.76
C VAL A 478 5.60 -13.15 -7.04
N LEU A 479 5.80 -13.85 -5.92
CA LEU A 479 7.05 -13.79 -5.18
C LEU A 479 8.18 -14.58 -5.88
N PRO A 480 9.40 -14.04 -5.92
CA PRO A 480 10.57 -14.78 -6.39
C PRO A 480 10.76 -16.06 -5.58
N SER A 481 11.22 -17.12 -6.25
CA SER A 481 11.48 -18.41 -5.58
C SER A 481 12.37 -18.32 -4.33
N PRO A 482 13.40 -17.45 -4.24
CA PRO A 482 14.17 -17.28 -3.00
C PRO A 482 13.35 -16.75 -1.82
N CYS A 483 12.29 -15.99 -2.07
CA CYS A 483 11.44 -15.36 -1.07
C CYS A 483 10.35 -16.29 -0.53
N HIS A 484 10.15 -17.48 -1.13
CA HIS A 484 9.13 -18.43 -0.69
C HIS A 484 9.34 -18.93 0.76
N ILE A 485 10.55 -18.76 1.31
CA ILE A 485 10.85 -19.08 2.71
C ILE A 485 10.02 -18.23 3.70
N PHE A 486 9.66 -17.01 3.33
CA PHE A 486 8.94 -16.08 4.19
C PHE A 486 7.43 -16.25 4.17
N VAL A 487 6.89 -17.10 3.29
CA VAL A 487 5.46 -17.46 3.28
C VAL A 487 5.20 -18.83 3.91
N SER A 488 6.25 -19.54 4.33
CA SER A 488 6.19 -20.90 4.87
C SER A 488 6.44 -20.89 6.38
N LEU A 489 5.40 -21.18 7.17
CA LEU A 489 5.51 -21.21 8.64
C LEU A 489 6.59 -22.20 9.12
N THR A 490 6.78 -23.32 8.43
CA THR A 490 7.86 -24.28 8.74
C THR A 490 9.24 -23.69 8.49
N ASP A 491 9.46 -23.05 7.33
CA ASP A 491 10.76 -22.44 7.02
C ASP A 491 11.06 -21.27 7.98
N LEU A 492 10.05 -20.48 8.35
CA LEU A 492 10.16 -19.41 9.36
C LEU A 492 10.56 -19.97 10.74
N ALA A 493 9.95 -21.08 11.18
CA ALA A 493 10.30 -21.73 12.45
C ALA A 493 11.75 -22.26 12.48
N ASP A 494 12.22 -22.81 11.36
CA ASP A 494 13.61 -23.25 11.22
C ASP A 494 14.57 -22.04 11.29
N ILE A 495 14.24 -20.91 10.66
CA ILE A 495 15.04 -19.68 10.76
C ILE A 495 15.09 -19.17 12.21
N MET A 496 13.94 -19.10 12.90
CA MET A 496 13.85 -18.62 14.29
C MET A 496 14.64 -19.48 15.28
N SER A 497 14.80 -20.78 14.99
CA SER A 497 15.59 -21.71 15.81
C SER A 497 17.08 -21.72 15.44
N GLY A 498 17.50 -20.91 14.47
CA GLY A 498 18.89 -20.85 14.00
C GLY A 498 19.32 -22.07 13.21
N VAL A 499 18.37 -22.85 12.67
CA VAL A 499 18.65 -23.99 11.80
C VAL A 499 19.06 -23.46 10.43
N GLU A 500 20.17 -23.99 9.91
CA GLU A 500 20.61 -23.68 8.55
C GLU A 500 19.73 -24.42 7.55
N SER A 501 18.95 -23.70 6.75
CA SER A 501 18.21 -24.35 5.68
C SER A 501 19.18 -24.81 4.60
N ARG A 502 19.08 -26.08 4.21
CA ARG A 502 19.82 -26.64 3.07
C ARG A 502 19.57 -25.86 1.77
N ARG A 503 18.43 -25.14 1.68
CA ARG A 503 18.07 -24.33 0.52
C ARG A 503 18.96 -23.10 0.32
N TRP A 504 19.54 -22.53 1.38
CA TRP A 504 20.43 -21.36 1.25
C TRP A 504 21.90 -21.77 1.21
N ALA A 505 22.28 -22.82 1.94
CA ALA A 505 23.66 -23.34 1.93
C ALA A 505 24.14 -23.70 0.51
N SER A 506 23.27 -24.37 -0.28
CA SER A 506 23.57 -24.76 -1.67
C SER A 506 23.67 -23.57 -2.64
N ARG A 507 23.10 -22.41 -2.31
CA ARG A 507 23.17 -21.20 -3.14
C ARG A 507 24.28 -20.26 -2.74
N SER A 508 24.72 -20.21 -1.48
CA SER A 508 25.91 -19.43 -1.12
C SER A 508 27.15 -19.98 -1.84
N GLU A 509 27.25 -21.31 -1.97
CA GLU A 509 28.32 -21.95 -2.75
C GLU A 509 28.21 -21.60 -4.24
N ALA A 510 27.01 -21.67 -4.82
CA ALA A 510 26.79 -21.33 -6.23
C ALA A 510 26.97 -19.83 -6.54
N ALA A 511 26.57 -18.94 -5.62
CA ALA A 511 26.74 -17.50 -5.75
C ALA A 511 28.20 -17.08 -5.54
N ALA A 512 28.92 -17.71 -4.60
CA ALA A 512 30.35 -17.52 -4.45
C ALA A 512 31.11 -17.98 -5.70
N LEU A 513 30.70 -19.10 -6.31
CA LEU A 513 31.23 -19.56 -7.60
C LEU A 513 30.93 -18.57 -8.73
N ALA A 514 29.71 -18.03 -8.81
CA ALA A 514 29.34 -17.06 -9.84
C ALA A 514 30.05 -15.71 -9.68
N ASP A 515 30.22 -15.22 -8.46
CA ASP A 515 31.01 -14.00 -8.17
C ASP A 515 32.50 -14.20 -8.47
N GLN A 516 33.03 -15.39 -8.18
CA GLN A 516 34.40 -15.76 -8.55
C GLN A 516 34.59 -15.82 -10.08
N GLU A 517 33.60 -16.32 -10.83
CA GLU A 517 33.60 -16.29 -12.30
C GLU A 517 33.46 -14.88 -12.87
N ARG A 518 32.71 -13.99 -12.21
CA ARG A 518 32.57 -12.58 -12.62
C ARG A 518 33.87 -11.81 -12.39
N LYS A 519 34.47 -11.92 -11.20
CA LYS A 519 35.78 -11.35 -10.88
C LYS A 519 36.89 -11.91 -11.78
N GLY A 520 36.80 -13.19 -12.14
CA GLY A 520 37.70 -13.80 -13.13
C GLY A 520 37.60 -13.13 -14.50
N ARG A 521 36.37 -12.86 -14.98
CA ARG A 521 36.13 -12.17 -16.26
C ARG A 521 36.54 -10.71 -16.25
N GLU A 522 36.27 -9.98 -15.16
CA GLU A 522 36.72 -8.59 -15.02
C GLU A 522 38.26 -8.50 -14.99
N LEU A 523 38.94 -9.43 -14.32
CA LEU A 523 40.40 -9.51 -14.35
C LEU A 523 40.94 -9.85 -15.75
N GLU A 524 40.27 -10.73 -16.47
CA GLU A 524 40.64 -11.09 -17.84
C GLU A 524 40.45 -9.90 -18.81
N GLU A 525 39.39 -9.12 -18.64
CA GLU A 525 39.16 -7.88 -19.40
C GLU A 525 40.22 -6.81 -19.10
N VAL A 526 40.61 -6.63 -17.84
CA VAL A 526 41.71 -5.73 -17.46
C VAL A 526 43.04 -6.19 -18.05
N ILE A 527 43.32 -7.49 -18.09
CA ILE A 527 44.53 -8.05 -18.72
C ILE A 527 44.52 -7.81 -20.23
N VAL A 528 43.37 -8.01 -20.90
CA VAL A 528 43.22 -7.77 -22.34
C VAL A 528 43.39 -6.28 -22.66
N LEU A 529 42.77 -5.39 -21.89
CA LEU A 529 42.93 -3.94 -22.06
C LEU A 529 44.37 -3.49 -21.81
N GLY A 530 45.05 -4.03 -20.80
CA GLY A 530 46.48 -3.78 -20.57
C GLY A 530 47.37 -4.21 -21.74
N ALA A 531 47.12 -5.39 -22.31
CA ALA A 531 47.86 -5.89 -23.47
C ALA A 531 47.59 -5.07 -24.76
N MET A 532 46.36 -4.56 -24.94
CA MET A 532 46.03 -3.64 -26.02
C MET A 532 46.73 -2.28 -25.87
N GLN A 533 46.90 -1.81 -24.64
CA GLN A 533 47.57 -0.54 -24.35
C GLN A 533 49.08 -0.64 -24.57
N GLU A 534 49.71 -1.77 -24.24
CA GLU A 534 51.12 -2.04 -24.57
C GLU A 534 51.36 -2.13 -26.09
N THR A 535 50.42 -2.72 -26.85
CA THR A 535 50.54 -2.78 -28.32
C THR A 535 50.36 -1.41 -28.97
N GLN A 536 49.44 -0.57 -28.49
CA GLN A 536 49.32 0.82 -28.96
C GLN A 536 50.55 1.66 -28.61
N ALA A 537 51.14 1.48 -27.42
CA ALA A 537 52.38 2.17 -27.04
C ALA A 537 53.54 1.85 -28.00
N HIS A 538 53.65 0.60 -28.43
CA HIS A 538 54.65 0.16 -29.41
C HIS A 538 54.42 0.74 -30.81
N GLU A 539 53.17 0.90 -31.27
CA GLU A 539 52.88 1.58 -32.55
C GLU A 539 53.20 3.08 -32.48
N THR A 540 52.85 3.78 -31.40
CA THR A 540 53.19 5.20 -31.25
C THR A 540 54.68 5.49 -31.19
N LEU A 541 55.49 4.58 -30.63
CA LEU A 541 56.96 4.71 -30.63
C LEU A 541 57.55 4.49 -32.03
N ALA A 542 56.95 3.61 -32.84
CA ALA A 542 57.36 3.41 -34.23
C ALA A 542 57.04 4.66 -35.07
N ASP A 543 55.87 5.25 -34.89
CA ASP A 543 55.46 6.47 -35.61
C ASP A 543 56.29 7.70 -35.19
N GLN A 544 56.63 7.84 -33.90
CA GLN A 544 57.54 8.90 -33.43
C GLN A 544 58.97 8.74 -33.98
N ALA A 545 59.45 7.50 -34.13
CA ALA A 545 60.77 7.26 -34.73
C ALA A 545 60.80 7.67 -36.22
N VAL A 546 59.73 7.42 -36.97
CA VAL A 546 59.60 7.86 -38.36
C VAL A 546 59.52 9.39 -38.46
N LEU A 547 58.78 10.03 -37.55
CA LEU A 547 58.68 11.49 -37.53
C LEU A 547 60.02 12.17 -37.21
N HIS A 548 60.79 11.61 -36.26
CA HIS A 548 62.11 12.11 -35.91
C HIS A 548 63.13 11.96 -37.06
N ASP A 549 63.06 10.87 -37.83
CA ASP A 549 63.91 10.69 -39.02
C ASP A 549 63.57 11.71 -40.13
N LEU A 550 62.29 12.04 -40.29
CA LEU A 550 61.82 13.09 -41.20
C LEU A 550 62.28 14.49 -40.76
N GLU A 551 62.23 14.80 -39.45
CA GLU A 551 62.74 16.06 -38.91
C GLU A 551 64.26 16.18 -39.08
N MET A 552 65.00 15.10 -38.85
CA MET A 552 66.45 15.08 -39.08
C MET A 552 66.82 15.29 -40.55
N GLN A 553 66.04 14.75 -41.49
CA GLN A 553 66.22 15.04 -42.92
C GLN A 553 65.94 16.50 -43.27
N GLN A 554 64.91 17.11 -42.66
CA GLN A 554 64.61 18.53 -42.88
C GLN A 554 65.70 19.45 -42.32
N VAL A 555 66.29 19.11 -41.16
CA VAL A 555 67.41 19.87 -40.58
C VAL A 555 68.65 19.76 -41.46
N GLN A 556 68.97 18.58 -42.00
CA GLN A 556 70.08 18.43 -42.94
C GLN A 556 69.85 19.23 -44.23
N GLN A 557 68.63 19.23 -44.77
CA GLN A 557 68.27 20.03 -45.93
C GLN A 557 68.43 21.54 -45.64
N ALA A 558 68.01 21.99 -44.46
CA ALA A 558 68.14 23.39 -44.03
C ALA A 558 69.61 23.79 -43.78
N GLU A 559 70.46 22.89 -43.29
CA GLU A 559 71.90 23.15 -43.16
C GLU A 559 72.59 23.27 -44.54
N GLU A 560 72.19 22.48 -45.52
CA GLU A 560 72.68 22.61 -46.90
C GLU A 560 72.24 23.96 -47.52
N ASP A 561 70.97 24.34 -47.35
CA ASP A 561 70.46 25.63 -47.82
C ASP A 561 71.16 26.81 -47.11
N HIS A 562 71.43 26.70 -45.81
CA HIS A 562 72.12 27.75 -45.06
C HIS A 562 73.61 27.87 -45.43
N GLN A 563 74.29 26.77 -45.77
CA GLN A 563 75.65 26.81 -46.31
C GLN A 563 75.70 27.46 -47.70
N GLN A 564 74.67 27.26 -48.52
CA GLN A 564 74.53 27.93 -49.81
C GLN A 564 74.36 29.45 -49.63
N GLN A 565 73.50 29.86 -48.68
CA GLN A 565 73.19 31.27 -48.44
C GLN A 565 74.33 32.04 -47.74
N SER A 566 75.11 31.38 -46.89
CA SER A 566 76.30 31.99 -46.27
C SER A 566 77.49 32.14 -47.21
N GLN A 567 77.47 31.54 -48.41
CA GLN A 567 78.40 31.88 -49.48
C GLN A 567 77.97 33.15 -50.23
N ASP A 568 76.68 33.40 -50.36
CA ASP A 568 76.15 34.59 -51.06
C ASP A 568 76.19 35.85 -50.16
N ASP A 569 75.97 35.71 -48.84
CA ASP A 569 75.98 36.84 -47.88
C ASP A 569 77.40 37.32 -47.49
N HIS A 570 78.48 36.76 -48.07
CA HIS A 570 79.85 37.27 -47.89
C HIS A 570 80.27 38.29 -48.98
N GLU A 571 79.41 38.56 -49.98
CA GLU A 571 79.63 39.60 -51.00
C GLU A 571 78.78 40.87 -50.81
N GLU A 572 77.81 40.90 -49.90
CA GLU A 572 76.95 42.06 -49.68
C GLU A 572 77.02 42.58 -48.23
N HIS A 573 77.42 43.85 -48.11
CA HIS A 573 77.26 44.73 -46.93
C HIS A 573 78.49 44.94 -46.03
N GLN A 574 79.51 45.58 -46.63
CA GLN A 574 80.07 46.81 -46.07
C GLN A 574 79.13 47.98 -46.42
N GLU A 575 78.48 48.59 -45.42
CA GLU A 575 78.02 50.00 -45.33
C GLU A 575 77.10 50.07 -44.10
N GLU A 576 77.63 50.57 -42.97
CA GLU A 576 77.38 51.94 -42.46
C GLU A 576 75.89 52.15 -42.09
N ASP A 577 75.52 52.02 -40.81
CA ASP A 577 75.61 53.02 -39.74
C ASP A 577 74.50 54.10 -39.74
N HIS A 578 73.98 54.34 -38.53
CA HIS A 578 73.20 55.50 -38.04
C HIS A 578 71.70 55.62 -38.38
N ASP A 579 70.81 55.62 -37.37
CA ASP A 579 70.32 56.88 -36.78
C ASP A 579 69.34 56.74 -35.58
N GLU A 580 69.23 57.87 -34.87
CA GLU A 580 68.70 58.17 -33.54
C GLU A 580 67.17 58.26 -33.33
N MET A 581 66.80 58.15 -32.03
CA MET A 581 65.84 58.96 -31.23
C MET A 581 64.31 59.02 -31.46
N SER A 582 63.61 58.69 -30.35
CA SER A 582 62.59 59.51 -29.61
C SER A 582 61.10 59.53 -30.01
N GLY A 583 60.20 59.55 -28.98
CA GLY A 583 58.92 60.28 -29.06
C GLY A 583 57.61 59.68 -28.49
N ALA A 584 57.35 59.92 -27.19
CA ALA A 584 56.10 60.36 -26.52
C ALA A 584 54.64 60.07 -27.03
N ASN A 585 53.83 59.51 -26.10
CA ASN A 585 52.56 60.03 -25.50
C ASN A 585 51.17 59.96 -26.24
N TRP A 586 50.10 60.02 -25.41
CA TRP A 586 48.63 60.10 -25.64
C TRP A 586 47.88 58.76 -25.85
N GLY A 587 46.69 58.45 -25.28
CA GLY A 587 45.72 59.17 -24.45
C GLY A 587 44.51 58.26 -24.10
N ARG A 588 43.77 58.61 -23.03
CA ARG A 588 42.44 58.10 -22.61
C ARG A 588 41.32 58.63 -23.54
N PRO A 589 40.09 58.04 -23.65
CA PRO A 589 39.04 58.01 -22.58
C PRO A 589 38.17 56.72 -22.53
N GLY A 590 37.52 56.37 -21.41
CA GLY A 590 36.07 56.60 -21.11
C GLY A 590 35.17 55.57 -21.82
N GLN A 591 34.11 54.93 -21.32
CA GLN A 591 33.24 55.03 -20.14
C GLN A 591 32.18 53.87 -20.31
N VAL A 592 31.36 53.54 -19.29
CA VAL A 592 29.97 52.97 -19.40
C VAL A 592 29.73 51.42 -19.27
N ILE A 593 28.98 51.09 -18.18
CA ILE A 593 27.94 50.04 -17.94
C ILE A 593 28.33 48.57 -17.57
N ARG A 594 27.74 48.13 -16.44
CA ARG A 594 27.62 46.80 -15.77
C ARG A 594 26.57 45.86 -16.45
N PRO A 595 26.26 44.62 -15.99
CA PRO A 595 26.95 43.66 -15.09
C PRO A 595 26.98 42.18 -15.61
N ASN A 596 27.45 41.28 -14.74
CA ASN A 596 27.35 39.80 -14.69
C ASN A 596 28.45 39.00 -15.41
N ARG A 597 29.26 38.23 -14.65
CA ARG A 597 28.97 36.85 -14.19
C ARG A 597 30.29 36.12 -13.87
N MET A 598 30.33 35.38 -12.73
CA MET A 598 31.21 34.23 -12.35
C MET A 598 32.75 34.49 -12.41
N GLU A 599 33.63 33.99 -11.55
CA GLU A 599 33.65 32.88 -10.58
C GLU A 599 34.95 32.99 -9.73
N MET A 600 34.97 32.31 -8.57
CA MET A 600 36.11 31.76 -7.81
C MET A 600 37.26 32.66 -7.29
N PHE A 601 37.51 32.68 -5.97
CA PHE A 601 38.45 31.79 -5.25
C PHE A 601 38.62 32.22 -3.77
N GLU A 602 38.78 31.21 -2.90
CA GLU A 602 39.47 31.17 -1.59
C GLU A 602 39.02 32.11 -0.44
N VAL A 603 38.67 31.56 0.73
CA VAL A 603 39.53 30.87 1.72
C VAL A 603 38.75 29.75 2.39
#